data_AF-A0A1Y6ERS3-F1
#
_entry.id   AF-A0A1Y6ERS3-F1
#
_cell.length_a   1.000
_cell.length_b   1.000
_cell.length_c   1.000
_cell.angle_alpha   90.00
_cell.angle_beta   90.00
_cell.angle_gamma   90.00
#
_symmetry.space_group_name_H-M   'P 1'
#
loop_
_entity.id
_entity.type
_entity.pdbx_description
1 polymer ?
#
loop_
_entity_poly.entity_id
_entity_poly.type
_entity_poly.pdbx_seq_one_letter_code
_entity_poly.pdbx_strand_id
1 'polypeptide(L)'
;MRLEYRLDDEYQKFPALWSYLDLTVSEAVARMTCEYFVKESETYVVTATAIDPDGTAVLYVKKEKPSYDDIIEEQYSHIGFEVRELQRNRSDLIEKKDVWNHEEVLVVLHSDIIYIQRDGRFLEFALDSREIDEDRKCYVYYGSFTGKTR
;
A
#
# COMPACT_ATOMS: atom_id res chain seq x y z
N MET A 1 -18.18 -5.06 1.81
CA MET A 1 -17.91 -5.67 0.48
C MET A 1 -16.84 -6.73 0.64
N ARG A 2 -16.88 -7.78 -0.20
CA ARG A 2 -15.91 -8.88 -0.14
C ARG A 2 -14.67 -8.55 -0.96
N LEU A 3 -13.49 -8.86 -0.41
CA LEU A 3 -12.21 -8.73 -1.09
C LEU A 3 -11.36 -9.98 -0.84
N GLU A 4 -10.67 -10.45 -1.87
CA GLU A 4 -9.74 -11.57 -1.77
C GLU A 4 -8.37 -11.22 -2.35
N TYR A 5 -7.33 -11.70 -1.69
CA TYR A 5 -6.00 -11.82 -2.28
C TYR A 5 -5.82 -13.26 -2.74
N ARG A 6 -5.53 -13.45 -4.03
CA ARG A 6 -5.33 -14.76 -4.64
C ARG A 6 -3.91 -14.86 -5.19
N LEU A 7 -3.28 -16.03 -5.04
CA LEU A 7 -2.00 -16.26 -5.68
C LEU A 7 -2.19 -16.24 -7.20
N ASP A 8 -1.35 -15.49 -7.90
CA ASP A 8 -1.29 -15.45 -9.36
C ASP A 8 -0.60 -16.72 -9.90
N ASP A 9 -1.31 -17.84 -9.74
CA ASP A 9 -0.92 -19.18 -10.19
C ASP A 9 -2.11 -19.82 -10.93
N GLU A 10 -2.07 -19.71 -12.27
CA GLU A 10 -3.09 -20.28 -13.15
C GLU A 10 -3.16 -21.82 -13.06
N TYR A 11 -2.02 -22.50 -12.82
CA TYR A 11 -1.98 -23.96 -12.71
C TYR A 11 -2.71 -24.46 -11.47
N GLN A 12 -2.68 -23.70 -10.39
CA GLN A 12 -3.41 -23.98 -9.15
C GLN A 12 -4.78 -23.31 -9.08
N LYS A 13 -5.26 -22.73 -10.19
CA LYS A 13 -6.56 -22.04 -10.29
C LYS A 13 -6.69 -20.86 -9.32
N PHE A 14 -5.63 -20.08 -9.19
CA PHE A 14 -5.60 -18.85 -8.40
C PHE A 14 -6.08 -19.05 -6.95
N PRO A 15 -5.37 -19.86 -6.14
CA PRO A 15 -5.83 -20.17 -4.78
C PRO A 15 -5.94 -18.89 -3.95
N ALA A 16 -7.05 -18.76 -3.22
CA ALA A 16 -7.24 -17.65 -2.28
C ALA A 16 -6.27 -17.81 -1.11
N LEU A 17 -5.48 -16.77 -0.87
CA LEU A 17 -4.56 -16.68 0.25
C LEU A 17 -5.27 -16.04 1.45
N TRP A 18 -6.00 -14.94 1.21
CA TRP A 18 -6.78 -14.24 2.24
C TRP A 18 -8.12 -13.77 1.69
N SER A 19 -9.14 -13.83 2.56
CA SER A 19 -10.51 -13.40 2.25
C SER A 19 -11.04 -12.51 3.34
N TYR A 20 -11.54 -11.34 2.95
CA TYR A 20 -12.16 -10.34 3.80
C TYR A 20 -13.62 -10.22 3.40
N LEU A 21 -14.53 -10.54 4.31
CA LEU A 21 -15.96 -10.65 3.97
C LEU A 21 -16.69 -9.31 4.07
N ASP A 22 -16.21 -8.39 4.90
CA ASP A 22 -16.93 -7.17 5.24
C ASP A 22 -16.01 -5.94 5.32
N LEU A 23 -15.45 -5.54 4.18
CA LEU A 23 -14.71 -4.29 4.07
C LEU A 23 -15.63 -3.13 3.71
N THR A 24 -15.29 -1.92 4.15
CA THR A 24 -15.87 -0.72 3.55
C THR A 24 -15.42 -0.59 2.09
N VAL A 25 -16.17 0.15 1.27
CA VAL A 25 -15.76 0.44 -0.11
C VAL A 25 -14.43 1.20 -0.11
N SER A 26 -14.28 2.18 0.78
CA SER A 26 -13.06 2.98 0.92
C SER A 26 -11.83 2.13 1.23
N GLU A 27 -11.96 1.17 2.15
CA GLU A 27 -10.87 0.23 2.46
C GLU A 27 -10.51 -0.66 1.28
N ALA A 28 -11.51 -1.24 0.62
CA ALA A 28 -11.26 -2.10 -0.54
C ALA A 28 -10.57 -1.35 -1.66
N VAL A 29 -10.99 -0.11 -1.95
CA VAL A 29 -10.37 0.73 -2.98
C VAL A 29 -8.96 1.16 -2.55
N ALA A 30 -8.73 1.51 -1.28
CA ALA A 30 -7.39 1.82 -0.77
C ALA A 30 -6.43 0.64 -0.99
N ARG A 31 -6.87 -0.58 -0.65
CA ARG A 31 -6.10 -1.81 -0.88
C ARG A 31 -5.86 -2.09 -2.37
N MET A 32 -6.87 -1.91 -3.22
CA MET A 32 -6.76 -2.08 -4.68
C MET A 32 -5.83 -1.04 -5.35
N THR A 33 -5.49 0.03 -4.64
CA THR A 33 -4.55 1.06 -5.10
C THR A 33 -3.09 0.68 -4.79
N CYS A 34 -2.86 -0.24 -3.86
CA CYS A 34 -1.52 -0.66 -3.47
C CYS A 34 -0.92 -1.68 -4.43
N GLU A 35 0.32 -1.43 -4.85
CA GLU A 35 1.12 -2.35 -5.65
C GLU A 35 1.74 -3.46 -4.78
N TYR A 36 1.94 -3.21 -3.49
CA TYR A 36 2.48 -4.17 -2.53
C TYR A 36 1.51 -4.47 -1.37
N PHE A 37 1.58 -5.70 -0.89
CA PHE A 37 0.83 -6.19 0.26
C PHE A 37 1.75 -7.00 1.16
N VAL A 38 1.85 -6.62 2.43
CA VAL A 38 2.66 -7.32 3.43
C VAL A 38 1.75 -7.96 4.47
N LYS A 39 1.97 -9.24 4.71
CA LYS A 39 1.27 -10.01 5.74
C LYS A 39 2.08 -11.23 6.16
N GLU A 40 2.08 -11.50 7.46
CA GLU A 40 2.80 -12.62 8.06
C GLU A 40 4.31 -12.59 7.72
N SER A 41 4.89 -11.38 7.69
CA SER A 41 6.28 -11.10 7.32
C SER A 41 6.65 -11.50 5.88
N GLU A 42 5.64 -11.62 5.02
CA GLU A 42 5.82 -11.94 3.62
C GLU A 42 5.29 -10.79 2.75
N THR A 43 6.10 -10.36 1.80
CA THR A 43 5.73 -9.33 0.82
C THR A 43 5.20 -9.95 -0.45
N TYR A 44 4.12 -9.38 -0.96
CA TYR A 44 3.48 -9.76 -2.20
C TYR A 44 3.35 -8.54 -3.11
N VAL A 45 3.59 -8.74 -4.40
CA VAL A 45 3.33 -7.75 -5.45
C VAL A 45 1.99 -8.06 -6.12
N VAL A 46 1.13 -7.05 -6.24
CA VAL A 46 -0.13 -7.14 -6.97
C VAL A 46 0.15 -7.16 -8.47
N THR A 47 -0.27 -8.23 -9.15
CA THR A 47 -0.09 -8.40 -10.59
C THR A 47 -1.32 -8.01 -11.39
N ALA A 48 -2.51 -8.12 -10.80
CA ALA A 48 -3.76 -7.70 -11.41
C ALA A 48 -4.84 -7.46 -10.35
N THR A 49 -5.82 -6.62 -10.68
CA THR A 49 -7.06 -6.46 -9.91
C THR A 49 -8.27 -6.81 -10.77
N ALA A 50 -9.31 -7.38 -10.16
CA ALA A 50 -10.54 -7.77 -10.84
C ALA A 50 -11.76 -7.62 -9.93
N ILE A 51 -12.94 -7.64 -10.55
CA ILE A 51 -14.22 -7.85 -9.87
C ILE A 51 -14.81 -9.16 -10.40
N ASP A 52 -14.96 -10.15 -9.54
CA ASP A 52 -15.59 -11.42 -9.90
C ASP A 52 -17.10 -11.22 -10.20
N PRO A 53 -17.74 -12.17 -10.91
CA PRO A 53 -19.17 -12.07 -11.25
C PRO A 53 -20.11 -11.93 -10.05
N ASP A 54 -19.70 -12.37 -8.86
CA ASP A 54 -20.46 -12.23 -7.61
C ASP A 54 -20.23 -10.87 -6.90
N GLY A 55 -19.41 -9.99 -7.49
CA GLY A 55 -19.06 -8.67 -6.95
C GLY A 55 -17.86 -8.67 -6.00
N THR A 56 -17.18 -9.80 -5.81
CA THR A 56 -15.96 -9.88 -4.99
C THR A 56 -14.81 -9.13 -5.67
N ALA A 57 -14.17 -8.19 -4.95
CA ALA A 57 -12.92 -7.60 -5.41
C ALA A 57 -11.77 -8.60 -5.24
N VAL A 58 -10.93 -8.75 -6.26
CA VAL A 58 -9.84 -9.72 -6.26
C VAL A 58 -8.54 -9.00 -6.58
N LEU A 59 -7.52 -9.19 -5.75
CA LEU A 59 -6.13 -8.82 -6.03
C LEU A 59 -5.34 -10.11 -6.27
N TYR A 60 -4.86 -10.29 -7.49
CA TYR A 60 -3.94 -11.36 -7.82
C TYR A 60 -2.53 -10.93 -7.44
N VAL A 61 -1.80 -11.81 -6.73
CA VAL A 61 -0.49 -11.46 -6.19
C VAL A 61 0.56 -12.52 -6.45
N LYS A 62 1.82 -12.10 -6.57
CA LYS A 62 2.99 -12.97 -6.53
C LYS A 62 3.80 -12.69 -5.29
N LYS A 63 4.34 -13.74 -4.68
CA LYS A 63 5.26 -13.61 -3.57
C LYS A 63 6.55 -12.96 -4.06
N GLU A 64 6.92 -11.83 -3.47
CA GLU A 64 8.18 -11.16 -3.74
C GLU A 64 9.32 -11.95 -3.05
N LYS A 65 10.54 -11.89 -3.61
CA LYS A 65 11.68 -12.43 -2.86
C LYS A 65 11.89 -11.57 -1.62
N PRO A 66 12.28 -12.15 -0.47
CA PRO A 66 12.53 -11.37 0.73
C PRO A 66 13.53 -10.25 0.40
N SER A 67 13.06 -9.00 0.46
CA SER A 67 13.93 -7.83 0.46
C SER A 67 14.44 -7.66 1.88
N TYR A 68 15.76 -7.62 2.03
CA TYR A 68 16.37 -7.25 3.31
C TYR A 68 15.91 -5.84 3.67
N ASP A 69 15.07 -5.74 4.71
CA ASP A 69 15.09 -4.71 5.75
C ASP A 69 13.91 -4.96 6.71
N ASP A 70 14.03 -5.99 7.55
CA ASP A 70 13.14 -6.15 8.72
C ASP A 70 13.52 -5.12 9.79
N ILE A 71 13.15 -3.86 9.56
CA ILE A 71 13.00 -2.94 10.69
C ILE A 71 11.57 -3.16 11.19
N ILE A 72 11.46 -3.83 12.33
CA ILE A 72 10.22 -3.84 13.11
C ILE A 72 9.99 -2.39 13.55
N GLU A 73 9.31 -1.62 12.71
CA GLU A 73 8.87 -0.26 13.02
C GLU A 73 7.52 -0.28 13.75
N GLU A 74 7.26 0.83 14.42
CA GLU A 74 6.18 1.09 15.37
C GLU A 74 4.82 0.49 14.97
N GLN A 75 4.13 -0.09 15.96
CA GLN A 75 2.72 -0.45 15.82
C GLN A 75 1.84 0.80 15.97
N TYR A 76 1.02 1.06 14.96
CA TYR A 76 0.04 2.14 14.98
C TYR A 76 -1.17 1.78 15.86
N SER A 77 -1.73 2.82 16.50
CA SER A 77 -2.90 2.66 17.37
C SER A 77 -4.19 2.43 16.56
N HIS A 78 -4.25 3.05 15.37
CA HIS A 78 -5.35 2.94 14.42
C HIS A 78 -4.82 2.46 13.07
N ILE A 79 -4.93 3.29 12.03
CA ILE A 79 -4.36 3.03 10.71
C ILE A 79 -3.15 3.94 10.57
N GLY A 80 -1.97 3.35 10.38
CA GLY A 80 -0.76 4.08 10.02
C GLY A 80 -0.81 4.57 8.59
N PHE A 81 -0.24 5.74 8.36
CA PHE A 81 0.07 6.22 7.02
C PHE A 81 1.45 6.84 7.00
N GLU A 82 2.31 6.34 6.12
CA GLU A 82 3.68 6.79 5.95
C GLU A 82 3.91 7.29 4.54
N VAL A 83 4.73 8.33 4.42
CA VAL A 83 5.37 8.72 3.17
C VAL A 83 6.86 8.45 3.32
N ARG A 84 7.43 7.65 2.41
CA ARG A 84 8.84 7.25 2.47
C ARG A 84 9.55 7.55 1.16
N GLU A 85 10.73 8.15 1.26
CA GLU A 85 11.61 8.38 0.11
C GLU A 85 12.43 7.13 -0.16
N LEU A 86 12.31 6.59 -1.38
CA LEU A 86 13.10 5.44 -1.78
C LEU A 86 14.54 5.85 -2.05
N GLN A 87 15.45 5.13 -1.42
CA GLN A 87 16.87 5.14 -1.70
C GLN A 87 17.26 3.78 -2.31
N ARG A 88 18.50 3.65 -2.81
CA ARG A 88 18.93 2.43 -3.53
C ARG A 88 18.69 1.13 -2.75
N ASN A 89 18.91 1.14 -1.43
CA ASN A 89 18.86 -0.06 -0.59
C ASN A 89 18.09 0.18 0.72
N ARG A 90 17.29 1.24 0.82
CA ARG A 90 16.52 1.56 2.02
C ARG A 90 15.41 2.53 1.66
N SER A 91 14.48 2.77 2.59
CA SER A 91 13.53 3.87 2.49
C SER A 91 13.64 4.78 3.71
N ASP A 92 13.64 6.09 3.46
CA ASP A 92 13.72 7.11 4.52
C ASP A 92 12.32 7.63 4.85
N LEU A 93 11.93 7.59 6.13
CA LEU A 93 10.65 8.13 6.57
C LEU A 93 10.62 9.66 6.41
N ILE A 94 9.63 10.16 5.69
CA ILE A 94 9.44 11.59 5.40
C ILE A 94 8.33 12.17 6.27
N GLU A 95 7.18 11.51 6.29
CA GLU A 95 6.03 11.87 7.11
C GLU A 95 5.38 10.59 7.65
N LYS A 96 4.82 10.66 8.86
CA LYS A 96 3.95 9.63 9.43
C LYS A 96 2.74 10.26 10.11
N LYS A 97 1.60 9.57 10.07
CA LYS A 97 0.39 9.93 10.82
C LYS A 97 -0.43 8.70 11.18
N ASP A 98 -1.11 8.73 12.32
CA ASP A 98 -2.26 7.88 12.61
C ASP A 98 -3.51 8.51 12.00
N VAL A 99 -4.32 7.72 11.30
CA VAL A 99 -5.65 8.11 10.81
C VAL A 99 -6.72 7.17 11.37
N TRP A 100 -7.96 7.66 11.42
CA TRP A 100 -9.08 6.92 12.01
C TRP A 100 -9.79 6.03 11.01
N ASN A 101 -9.76 6.41 9.72
CA ASN A 101 -10.46 5.72 8.66
C ASN A 101 -9.69 5.81 7.32
N HIS A 102 -10.09 4.97 6.36
CA HIS A 102 -9.41 4.85 5.07
C HIS A 102 -9.63 6.08 4.18
N GLU A 103 -10.74 6.78 4.33
CA GLU A 103 -11.08 7.98 3.56
C GLU A 103 -10.03 9.10 3.73
N GLU A 104 -9.40 9.18 4.91
CA GLU A 104 -8.36 10.18 5.23
C GLU A 104 -7.05 10.01 4.43
N VAL A 105 -6.82 8.82 3.85
CA VAL A 105 -5.61 8.50 3.08
C VAL A 105 -5.90 8.14 1.64
N LEU A 106 -7.14 7.76 1.32
CA LEU A 106 -7.52 7.24 0.01
C LEU A 106 -7.17 8.19 -1.15
N VAL A 107 -7.42 9.49 -1.00
CA VAL A 107 -7.11 10.48 -2.05
C VAL A 107 -5.59 10.61 -2.26
N VAL A 108 -4.82 10.51 -1.17
CA VAL A 108 -3.35 10.55 -1.22
C VAL A 108 -2.84 9.28 -1.91
N LEU A 109 -3.35 8.12 -1.52
CA LEU A 109 -3.01 6.84 -2.15
C LEU A 109 -3.31 6.84 -3.65
N HIS A 110 -4.43 7.43 -4.09
CA HIS A 110 -4.75 7.53 -5.52
C HIS A 110 -3.98 8.59 -6.30
N SER A 111 -3.17 9.42 -5.65
CA SER A 111 -2.41 10.46 -6.33
C SER A 111 -1.09 9.91 -6.86
N ASP A 112 -0.68 10.34 -8.05
CA ASP A 112 0.65 10.03 -8.61
C ASP A 112 1.72 11.03 -8.14
N ILE A 113 1.28 12.19 -7.65
CA ILE A 113 2.13 13.27 -7.15
C ILE A 113 1.48 13.87 -5.90
N ILE A 114 2.26 14.03 -4.84
CA ILE A 114 1.88 14.76 -3.64
C ILE A 114 2.88 15.89 -3.39
N TYR A 115 2.49 16.87 -2.58
CA TYR A 115 3.36 17.99 -2.23
C TYR A 115 3.65 17.95 -0.74
N ILE A 116 4.93 17.87 -0.40
CA ILE A 116 5.42 17.80 0.98
C ILE A 116 6.03 19.14 1.34
N GLN A 117 5.64 19.67 2.49
CA GLN A 117 6.15 20.95 2.96
C GLN A 117 7.53 20.78 3.62
N ARG A 118 8.55 21.46 3.10
CA ARG A 118 9.89 21.55 3.70
C ARG A 118 10.41 22.98 3.62
N ASP A 119 10.88 23.51 4.74
CA ASP A 119 11.45 24.86 4.85
C ASP A 119 10.56 25.97 4.24
N GLY A 120 9.24 25.85 4.43
CA GLY A 120 8.25 26.81 3.92
C GLY A 120 7.96 26.70 2.42
N ARG A 121 8.43 25.66 1.74
CA ARG A 121 8.15 25.37 0.32
C ARG A 121 7.41 24.06 0.17
N PHE A 122 6.56 23.96 -0.85
CA PHE A 122 5.94 22.71 -1.25
C PHE A 122 6.80 22.04 -2.31
N LEU A 123 7.42 20.92 -1.97
CA LEU A 123 8.25 20.14 -2.87
C LEU A 123 7.42 19.02 -3.50
N GLU A 124 7.52 18.89 -4.83
CA GLU A 124 6.86 17.83 -5.59
C GLU A 124 7.50 16.48 -5.27
N PHE A 125 6.66 15.52 -4.84
CA PHE A 125 7.04 14.16 -4.51
C PHE A 125 6.28 13.21 -5.42
N ALA A 126 6.99 12.56 -6.34
CA ALA A 126 6.41 11.65 -7.31
C ALA A 126 6.32 10.24 -6.73
N LEU A 127 5.19 9.60 -6.96
CA LEU A 127 4.96 8.20 -6.62
C LEU A 127 5.99 7.29 -7.31
N ASP A 128 6.45 6.30 -6.56
CA ASP A 128 7.02 5.06 -7.10
C ASP A 128 6.04 3.89 -6.95
N SER A 129 5.58 3.66 -5.71
CA SER A 129 4.69 2.55 -5.36
C SER A 129 3.95 2.82 -4.05
N ARG A 130 2.90 2.06 -3.77
CA ARG A 130 2.19 2.02 -2.50
C ARG A 130 2.14 0.61 -1.95
N GLU A 131 2.06 0.53 -0.64
CA GLU A 131 2.02 -0.71 0.11
C GLU A 131 0.92 -0.66 1.16
N ILE A 132 0.24 -1.77 1.37
CA ILE A 132 -0.53 -2.03 2.58
C ILE A 132 0.21 -3.08 3.40
N ASP A 133 0.79 -2.64 4.51
CA ASP A 133 1.43 -3.48 5.51
C ASP A 133 0.42 -3.82 6.60
N GLU A 134 -0.20 -4.99 6.50
CA GLU A 134 -1.18 -5.44 7.49
C GLU A 134 -0.56 -5.81 8.82
N ASP A 135 0.70 -6.24 8.84
CA ASP A 135 1.40 -6.58 10.07
C ASP A 135 1.55 -5.34 10.96
N ARG A 136 1.71 -4.17 10.33
CA ARG A 136 1.80 -2.86 10.99
C ARG A 136 0.50 -2.04 10.98
N LYS A 137 -0.56 -2.53 10.34
CA LYS A 137 -1.81 -1.78 10.08
C LYS A 137 -1.54 -0.44 9.40
N CYS A 138 -0.64 -0.42 8.42
CA CYS A 138 -0.08 0.79 7.84
C CYS A 138 -0.20 0.81 6.32
N TYR A 139 -0.56 1.95 5.75
CA TYR A 139 -0.35 2.23 4.33
C TYR A 139 0.95 3.01 4.15
N VAL A 140 1.75 2.66 3.14
CA VAL A 140 2.98 3.36 2.82
C VAL A 140 2.89 3.90 1.39
N TYR A 141 3.21 5.19 1.23
CA TYR A 141 3.39 5.84 -0.06
C TYR A 141 4.89 6.02 -0.29
N TYR A 142 5.45 5.25 -1.21
CA TYR A 142 6.84 5.32 -1.61
C TYR A 142 7.02 6.25 -2.81
N GLY A 143 8.12 6.99 -2.83
CA GLY A 143 8.41 7.89 -3.95
C GLY A 143 9.74 8.61 -3.83
N SER A 144 9.88 9.69 -4.60
CA SER A 144 11.09 10.54 -4.59
C SER A 144 10.76 11.99 -4.88
N PHE A 145 11.57 12.90 -4.34
CA PHE A 145 11.47 14.32 -4.68
C PHE A 145 11.93 14.57 -6.11
N THR A 146 11.12 15.28 -6.89
CA THR A 146 11.46 15.60 -8.29
C THR A 146 12.33 16.85 -8.42
N GLY A 147 12.48 17.62 -7.33
CA GLY A 147 13.15 18.91 -7.30
C GLY A 147 12.29 20.10 -7.74
N LYS A 148 11.04 19.87 -8.19
CA LYS A 148 10.09 20.95 -8.50
C LYS A 148 9.39 21.46 -7.26
N THR A 149 8.96 22.71 -7.29
CA THR A 149 8.26 23.37 -6.17
C THR A 149 6.99 24.08 -6.64
N ARG A 150 6.04 24.28 -5.73
CA ARG A 150 4.83 25.09 -5.95
C ARG A 150 4.80 26.32 -5.05
#